data_AF-X0W2I0-F1
#
_entry.id   AF-X0W2I0-F1
#
_cell.length_a   1.000
_cell.length_b   1.000
_cell.length_c   1.000
_cell.angle_alpha   90.00
_cell.angle_beta   90.00
_cell.angle_gamma   90.00
#
_symmetry.space_group_name_H-M   'P 1'
#
loop_
_entity.id
_entity.type
_entity.pdbx_description
1 polymer ?
#
loop_
_entity_poly.entity_id
_entity_poly.type
_entity_poly.pdbx_seq_one_letter_code
_entity_poly.pdbx_strand_id
1 'polypeptide(L)'
;SGIAMVLAQAAYWSAVPQEERPHDLLFILTSGHMCGGAGTRGFISAHRELLENVVLELHLEHAALEHVDRDGKLAPTGQPEPRWWFTTENPGLEDAVRAAISAEDLRRSLIVPPTIFANQPTTDGGAFHLEGVPLVNFLTAPVYLFDSQDTLDKIDREHLAAITRAAVRVIESTRGTTARSMREGVRTS
;
A
#
# COMPACT_ATOMS: atom_id res chain seq x y z
N SER A 1 6.04 6.60 8.57
CA SER A 1 6.82 5.49 7.98
C SER A 1 6.56 5.27 6.49
N GLY A 2 5.36 5.54 5.96
CA GLY A 2 5.02 5.34 4.54
C GLY A 2 6.02 5.91 3.53
N ILE A 3 6.35 7.21 3.66
CA ILE A 3 7.39 7.86 2.83
C ILE A 3 8.72 7.11 2.87
N ALA A 4 9.16 6.66 4.04
CA ALA A 4 10.41 5.92 4.16
C ALA A 4 10.36 4.58 3.41
N MET A 5 9.20 3.92 3.38
CA MET A 5 9.02 2.69 2.60
C MET A 5 9.01 2.99 1.08
N VAL A 6 8.39 4.09 0.63
CA VAL A 6 8.46 4.51 -0.79
C VAL A 6 9.91 4.83 -1.21
N LEU A 7 10.67 5.52 -0.36
CA LEU A 7 12.09 5.77 -0.61
C LEU A 7 12.92 4.49 -0.62
N ALA A 8 12.59 3.50 0.22
CA ALA A 8 13.22 2.19 0.18
C ALA A 8 12.94 1.45 -1.13
N GLN A 9 11.70 1.54 -1.67
CA GLN A 9 11.38 1.02 -2.99
C GLN A 9 12.20 1.72 -4.08
N ALA A 10 12.24 3.06 -4.08
CA ALA A 10 13.02 3.82 -5.05
C ALA A 10 14.51 3.45 -5.01
N ALA A 11 15.08 3.31 -3.81
CA ALA A 11 16.47 2.87 -3.64
C ALA A 11 16.69 1.45 -4.19
N TYR A 12 15.83 0.49 -3.86
CA TYR A 12 15.91 -0.88 -4.37
C TYR A 12 15.85 -0.91 -5.90
N TRP A 13 14.82 -0.32 -6.49
CA TRP A 13 14.59 -0.38 -7.93
C TRP A 13 15.62 0.40 -8.74
N SER A 14 16.24 1.44 -8.16
CA SER A 14 17.35 2.16 -8.80
C SER A 14 18.59 1.28 -9.02
N ALA A 15 18.77 0.25 -8.20
CA ALA A 15 19.87 -0.71 -8.32
C ALA A 15 19.59 -1.88 -9.27
N VAL A 16 18.33 -2.06 -9.69
CA VAL A 16 17.92 -3.11 -10.65
C VAL A 16 18.07 -2.56 -12.08
N PRO A 17 18.74 -3.24 -13.01
CA PRO A 17 18.82 -2.83 -14.42
C PRO A 17 17.44 -2.63 -15.04
N GLN A 18 17.29 -1.68 -15.97
CA GLN A 18 15.98 -1.32 -16.52
C GLN A 18 15.32 -2.50 -17.23
N GLU A 19 16.10 -3.27 -17.99
CA GLU A 19 15.69 -4.48 -18.71
C GLU A 19 15.26 -5.63 -17.78
N GLU A 20 15.67 -5.58 -16.51
CA GLU A 20 15.28 -6.55 -15.50
C GLU A 20 14.03 -6.14 -14.72
N ARG A 21 13.56 -4.89 -14.82
CA ARG A 21 12.34 -4.44 -14.12
C ARG A 21 11.08 -4.99 -14.80
N PRO A 22 9.98 -5.22 -14.05
CA PRO A 22 8.73 -5.68 -14.65
C PRO A 22 8.05 -4.60 -15.50
N HIS A 23 8.20 -3.32 -15.12
CA HIS A 23 7.60 -2.14 -15.74
C HIS A 23 8.48 -0.90 -15.55
N ASP A 24 8.14 0.20 -16.23
CA ASP A 24 8.57 1.54 -15.83
C ASP A 24 7.91 1.92 -14.50
N LEU A 25 8.70 2.44 -13.56
CA LEU A 25 8.26 2.71 -12.18
C LEU A 25 8.24 4.21 -11.90
N LEU A 26 7.12 4.71 -11.39
CA LEU A 26 6.96 6.08 -10.93
C LEU A 26 6.78 6.08 -9.40
N PHE A 27 7.65 6.80 -8.69
CA PHE A 27 7.55 6.98 -7.24
C PHE A 27 6.97 8.36 -6.93
N ILE A 28 5.84 8.41 -6.24
CA ILE A 28 5.12 9.64 -5.94
C ILE A 28 5.09 9.84 -4.43
N LEU A 29 5.44 11.05 -3.99
CA LEU A 29 5.24 11.50 -2.62
C LEU A 29 4.21 12.64 -2.65
N THR A 30 3.01 12.35 -2.16
CA THR A 30 1.88 13.27 -2.18
C THR A 30 1.77 14.08 -0.89
N SER A 31 1.10 15.22 -0.96
CA SER A 31 0.82 16.10 0.18
C SER A 31 -0.69 16.30 0.34
N GLY A 32 -1.12 16.75 1.52
CA GLY A 32 -2.52 17.14 1.72
C GLY A 32 -3.49 15.96 1.81
N HIS A 33 -3.04 14.80 2.28
CA HIS A 33 -3.91 13.66 2.61
C HIS A 33 -5.06 14.08 3.53
N MET A 34 -4.73 14.77 4.62
CA MET A 34 -5.69 15.32 5.59
C MET A 34 -6.47 16.55 5.09
N CYS A 35 -6.19 17.01 3.87
CA CYS A 35 -6.90 18.10 3.19
C CYS A 35 -7.73 17.53 2.02
N GLY A 36 -8.37 16.38 2.24
CA GLY A 36 -9.20 15.71 1.23
C GLY A 36 -8.41 14.99 0.14
N GLY A 37 -7.14 14.63 0.38
CA GLY A 37 -6.27 14.01 -0.61
C GLY A 37 -5.85 14.97 -1.72
N ALA A 38 -5.64 16.26 -1.41
CA ALA A 38 -5.42 17.31 -2.40
C ALA A 38 -4.27 17.01 -3.37
N GLY A 39 -3.15 16.46 -2.87
CA GLY A 39 -1.99 16.08 -3.69
C GLY A 39 -2.29 14.92 -4.62
N THR A 40 -2.84 13.81 -4.12
CA THR A 40 -3.19 12.65 -4.96
C THR A 40 -4.23 13.02 -6.02
N ARG A 41 -5.27 13.76 -5.63
CA ARG A 41 -6.31 14.22 -6.58
C ARG A 41 -5.74 15.19 -7.61
N GLY A 42 -4.83 16.07 -7.19
CA GLY A 42 -4.11 16.98 -8.09
C GLY A 42 -3.28 16.20 -9.12
N PHE A 43 -2.55 15.16 -8.67
CA PHE A 43 -1.78 14.28 -9.55
C PHE A 43 -2.70 13.55 -10.55
N ILE A 44 -3.76 12.90 -10.07
CA ILE A 44 -4.76 12.22 -10.92
C ILE A 44 -5.32 13.18 -11.97
N SER A 45 -5.71 14.39 -11.56
CA SER A 45 -6.28 15.38 -12.47
C SER A 45 -5.29 15.85 -13.53
N ALA A 46 -4.02 16.02 -13.18
CA ALA A 46 -2.98 16.47 -14.10
C ALA A 46 -2.49 15.37 -15.05
N HIS A 47 -2.65 14.10 -14.67
CA HIS A 47 -2.09 12.94 -15.37
C HIS A 47 -3.15 11.91 -15.77
N ARG A 48 -4.40 12.33 -16.06
CA ARG A 48 -5.50 11.41 -16.42
C ARG A 48 -5.14 10.44 -17.55
N GLU A 49 -4.46 10.92 -18.59
CA GLU A 49 -4.04 10.10 -19.73
C GLU A 49 -3.03 9.00 -19.35
N LEU A 50 -2.24 9.21 -18.30
CA LEU A 50 -1.29 8.20 -17.80
C LEU A 50 -2.03 7.02 -17.17
N LEU A 51 -3.19 7.27 -16.53
CA LEU A 51 -3.87 6.29 -15.69
C LEU A 51 -4.27 5.03 -16.45
N GLU A 52 -4.65 5.15 -17.73
CA GLU A 52 -5.01 4.02 -18.58
C GLU A 52 -3.85 3.01 -18.75
N ASN A 53 -2.61 3.49 -18.68
CA ASN A 53 -1.40 2.70 -18.83
C ASN A 53 -0.84 2.16 -17.50
N VAL A 54 -1.40 2.57 -16.36
CA VAL A 54 -0.98 2.06 -15.05
C VAL A 54 -1.42 0.61 -14.89
N VAL A 55 -0.45 -0.30 -14.76
CA VAL A 55 -0.69 -1.72 -14.48
C VAL A 55 -1.14 -1.91 -13.04
N LEU A 56 -0.47 -1.26 -12.10
CA LEU A 56 -0.74 -1.35 -10.67
C LEU A 56 -0.31 -0.07 -9.98
N GLU A 57 -1.18 0.48 -9.16
CA GLU A 57 -0.85 1.47 -8.13
C GLU A 57 -0.57 0.74 -6.80
N LEU A 58 0.57 1.01 -6.16
CA LEU A 58 0.92 0.37 -4.90
C LEU A 58 1.21 1.47 -3.87
N HIS A 59 0.30 1.60 -2.91
CA HIS A 59 0.39 2.60 -1.85
C HIS A 59 0.96 2.00 -0.56
N LEU A 60 1.87 2.72 0.09
CA LEU A 60 2.51 2.28 1.34
C LEU A 60 2.26 3.32 2.45
N GLU A 61 1.35 2.98 3.37
CA GLU A 61 0.93 3.86 4.45
C GLU A 61 1.10 3.17 5.80
N HIS A 62 1.70 3.87 6.78
CA HIS A 62 1.80 3.48 8.19
C HIS A 62 2.23 2.02 8.48
N ALA A 63 3.39 1.85 9.12
CA ALA A 63 3.90 0.56 9.58
C ALA A 63 4.09 0.66 11.10
N ALA A 64 3.08 0.22 11.84
CA ALA A 64 2.87 0.60 13.22
C ALA A 64 2.81 -0.60 14.18
N LEU A 65 3.17 -0.37 15.43
CA LEU A 65 3.03 -1.32 16.54
C LEU A 65 1.68 -1.16 17.21
N GLU A 66 1.04 -2.28 17.53
CA GLU A 66 -0.24 -2.27 18.21
C GLU A 66 -0.08 -1.77 19.65
N HIS A 67 -0.95 -0.83 20.00
CA HIS A 67 -1.13 -0.34 21.36
C HIS A 67 -2.61 -0.43 21.71
N VAL A 68 -2.87 -0.71 22.98
CA VAL A 68 -4.23 -0.78 23.52
C VAL A 68 -4.34 0.12 24.74
N ASP A 69 -5.55 0.60 25.03
CA ASP A 69 -5.81 1.27 26.29
C ASP A 69 -5.69 0.27 27.45
N ARG A 70 -4.90 0.62 28.45
CA ARG A 70 -4.85 -0.02 29.76
C ARG A 70 -4.92 1.05 30.82
N ASP A 71 -6.07 1.15 31.47
CA ASP A 71 -6.35 2.12 32.53
C ASP A 71 -6.13 3.58 32.08
N GLY A 72 -6.62 3.93 30.88
CA GLY A 72 -6.53 5.29 30.33
C GLY A 72 -5.14 5.66 29.80
N LYS A 73 -4.26 4.67 29.61
CA LYS A 73 -2.91 4.84 29.04
C LYS A 73 -2.70 3.87 27.89
N LEU A 74 -2.09 4.35 26.81
CA LEU A 74 -1.66 3.48 25.73
C LEU A 74 -0.49 2.59 26.17
N ALA A 75 -0.71 1.29 26.13
CA ALA A 75 0.29 0.28 26.43
C ALA A 75 0.59 -0.55 25.18
N PRO A 76 1.87 -0.83 24.87
CA PRO A 76 2.23 -1.69 23.75
C PRO A 76 1.73 -3.12 23.99
N THR A 77 1.27 -3.79 22.94
CA THR A 77 0.95 -5.22 23.01
C THR A 77 2.16 -6.10 22.68
N GLY A 78 3.20 -5.51 22.09
CA GLY A 78 4.37 -6.23 21.57
C GLY A 78 4.12 -6.91 20.23
N GLN A 79 3.01 -6.58 19.56
CA GLN A 79 2.65 -7.10 18.24
C GLN A 79 2.59 -5.95 17.22
N PRO A 80 2.76 -6.24 15.93
CA PRO A 80 2.42 -5.27 14.90
C PRO A 80 0.91 -5.01 14.88
N GLU A 81 0.54 -3.77 14.57
CA GLU A 81 -0.84 -3.40 14.26
C GLU A 81 -1.35 -4.27 13.09
N PRO A 82 -2.63 -4.69 13.07
CA PRO A 82 -3.20 -5.38 11.92
C PRO A 82 -2.91 -4.64 10.61
N ARG A 83 -2.36 -5.38 9.65
CA ARG A 83 -1.93 -4.89 8.34
C ARG A 83 -3.02 -5.12 7.32
N TRP A 84 -3.55 -4.04 6.78
CA TRP A 84 -4.59 -4.06 5.76
C TRP A 84 -3.93 -3.97 4.39
N TRP A 85 -4.23 -4.94 3.53
CA TRP A 85 -3.85 -4.98 2.12
C TRP A 85 -5.14 -4.86 1.31
N PHE A 86 -5.52 -3.64 0.96
CA PHE A 86 -6.65 -3.40 0.08
C PHE A 86 -6.26 -3.77 -1.34
N THR A 87 -7.04 -4.59 -2.04
CA THR A 87 -6.73 -5.04 -3.41
C THR A 87 -7.92 -4.86 -4.33
N THR A 88 -7.73 -4.53 -5.61
CA THR A 88 -8.81 -4.40 -6.62
C THR A 88 -9.50 -5.73 -6.99
N GLU A 89 -9.55 -6.71 -6.09
CA GLU A 89 -10.32 -7.96 -6.26
C GLU A 89 -10.02 -8.72 -7.57
N ASN A 90 -8.79 -8.57 -8.09
CA ASN A 90 -8.24 -9.42 -9.14
C ASN A 90 -7.67 -10.68 -8.47
N PRO A 91 -8.17 -11.90 -8.75
CA PRO A 91 -7.74 -13.12 -8.07
C PRO A 91 -6.23 -13.38 -8.17
N GLY A 92 -5.62 -13.12 -9.33
CA GLY A 92 -4.18 -13.29 -9.52
C GLY A 92 -3.37 -12.30 -8.68
N LEU A 93 -3.85 -11.07 -8.54
CA LEU A 93 -3.24 -10.06 -7.65
C LEU A 93 -3.42 -10.43 -6.17
N GLU A 94 -4.60 -10.90 -5.76
CA GLU A 94 -4.85 -11.37 -4.39
C GLU A 94 -3.93 -12.55 -4.01
N ASP A 95 -3.74 -13.50 -4.94
CA ASP A 95 -2.83 -14.62 -4.75
C ASP A 95 -1.37 -14.17 -4.66
N ALA A 96 -0.95 -13.20 -5.48
CA ALA A 96 0.37 -12.59 -5.39
C ALA A 96 0.61 -11.88 -4.05
N VAL A 97 -0.36 -11.11 -3.57
CA VAL A 97 -0.31 -10.45 -2.26
C VAL A 97 -0.23 -11.50 -1.14
N ARG A 98 -1.03 -12.57 -1.21
CA ARG A 98 -0.98 -13.69 -0.25
C ARG A 98 0.37 -14.39 -0.24
N ALA A 99 0.95 -14.64 -1.40
CA ALA A 99 2.26 -15.24 -1.54
C ALA A 99 3.36 -14.33 -0.98
N ALA A 100 3.29 -13.02 -1.23
CA ALA A 100 4.22 -12.04 -0.69
C ALA A 100 4.14 -11.95 0.85
N ILE A 101 2.93 -11.90 1.41
CA ILE A 101 2.69 -11.93 2.87
C ILE A 101 3.31 -13.19 3.49
N SER A 102 3.09 -14.35 2.87
CA SER A 102 3.58 -15.64 3.38
C SER A 102 5.11 -15.74 3.30
N ALA A 103 5.71 -15.30 2.17
CA ALA A 103 7.15 -15.36 1.95
C ALA A 103 7.95 -14.45 2.91
N GLU A 104 7.33 -13.38 3.39
CA GLU A 104 7.95 -12.39 4.28
C GLU A 104 7.48 -12.51 5.74
N ASP A 105 6.76 -13.59 6.08
CA ASP A 105 6.16 -13.86 7.42
C ASP A 105 5.42 -12.65 8.01
N LEU A 106 4.67 -11.92 7.17
CA LEU A 106 3.90 -10.74 7.57
C LEU A 106 2.59 -11.14 8.24
N ARG A 107 2.68 -11.76 9.42
CA ARG A 107 1.52 -12.17 10.23
C ARG A 107 0.60 -11.00 10.54
N ARG A 108 -0.63 -11.27 10.98
CA ARG A 108 -1.64 -10.23 11.25
C ARG A 108 -1.94 -9.35 10.02
N SER A 109 -1.86 -9.94 8.84
CA SER A 109 -2.25 -9.31 7.58
C SER A 109 -3.63 -9.77 7.12
N LEU A 110 -4.40 -8.84 6.59
CA LEU A 110 -5.73 -9.06 6.02
C LEU A 110 -5.72 -8.55 4.57
N ILE A 111 -6.14 -9.40 3.63
CA ILE A 111 -6.42 -8.98 2.25
C ILE A 111 -7.91 -8.64 2.20
N VAL A 112 -8.25 -7.43 1.79
CA VAL A 112 -9.62 -6.90 1.85
C VAL A 112 -9.99 -6.18 0.54
N PRO A 113 -11.29 -6.13 0.20
CA PRO A 113 -11.73 -5.36 -0.96
C PRO A 113 -11.53 -3.85 -0.71
N PRO A 114 -11.42 -3.04 -1.78
CA PRO A 114 -11.12 -1.61 -1.66
C PRO A 114 -12.27 -0.84 -0.98
N THR A 115 -13.47 -1.41 -0.97
CA THR A 115 -14.70 -0.77 -0.48
C THR A 115 -15.16 -1.26 0.90
N ILE A 116 -14.34 -2.04 1.62
CA ILE A 116 -14.75 -2.64 2.90
C ILE A 116 -15.18 -1.61 3.95
N PHE A 117 -14.59 -0.41 3.96
CA PHE A 117 -14.89 0.66 4.93
C PHE A 117 -15.60 1.88 4.32
N ALA A 118 -15.51 2.07 3.00
CA ALA A 118 -16.01 3.25 2.30
C ALA A 118 -16.15 2.96 0.78
N ASN A 119 -16.28 3.99 -0.06
CA ASN A 119 -16.29 3.83 -1.52
C ASN A 119 -14.90 3.63 -2.15
N GLN A 120 -13.83 3.65 -1.35
CA GLN A 120 -12.44 3.46 -1.74
C GLN A 120 -11.60 3.14 -0.49
N PRO A 121 -10.34 2.69 -0.62
CA PRO A 121 -9.46 2.49 0.53
C PRO A 121 -9.29 3.78 1.33
N THR A 122 -9.25 3.67 2.66
CA THR A 122 -9.04 4.80 3.57
C THR A 122 -7.55 5.16 3.69
N THR A 123 -6.91 5.33 2.53
CA THR A 123 -5.48 5.64 2.37
C THR A 123 -5.32 6.79 1.38
N ASP A 124 -4.16 7.44 1.32
CA ASP A 124 -3.94 8.52 0.34
C ASP A 124 -3.95 8.05 -1.12
N GLY A 125 -3.59 6.78 -1.37
CA GLY A 125 -3.74 6.12 -2.69
C GLY A 125 -5.19 5.73 -3.04
N GLY A 126 -6.15 5.89 -2.14
CA GLY A 126 -7.52 5.41 -2.35
C GLY A 126 -8.22 6.03 -3.57
N ALA A 127 -7.88 7.29 -3.91
CA ALA A 127 -8.49 8.01 -5.03
C ALA A 127 -8.23 7.36 -6.41
N PHE A 128 -7.16 6.57 -6.55
CA PHE A 128 -6.89 5.82 -7.80
C PHE A 128 -7.96 4.77 -8.09
N HIS A 129 -8.61 4.21 -7.04
CA HIS A 129 -9.72 3.28 -7.19
C HIS A 129 -10.89 3.90 -7.98
N LEU A 130 -11.21 5.16 -7.68
CA LEU A 130 -12.33 5.87 -8.32
C LEU A 130 -12.10 6.13 -9.82
N GLU A 131 -10.85 6.05 -10.26
CA GLU A 131 -10.46 6.22 -11.66
C GLU A 131 -10.22 4.86 -12.36
N GLY A 132 -10.60 3.74 -11.72
CA GLY A 132 -10.48 2.40 -12.30
C GLY A 132 -9.05 1.89 -12.44
N VAL A 133 -8.11 2.44 -11.66
CA VAL A 133 -6.72 1.97 -11.62
C VAL A 133 -6.64 0.75 -10.67
N PRO A 134 -6.10 -0.40 -11.11
CA PRO A 134 -5.83 -1.53 -10.23
C PRO A 134 -4.84 -1.12 -9.14
N LEU A 135 -5.10 -1.51 -7.90
CA LEU A 135 -4.32 -1.10 -6.74
C LEU A 135 -4.04 -2.21 -5.73
N VAL A 136 -2.97 -2.00 -4.96
CA VAL A 136 -2.68 -2.62 -3.67
C VAL A 136 -2.31 -1.53 -2.68
N ASN A 137 -3.18 -1.25 -1.71
CA ASN A 137 -2.88 -0.26 -0.67
C ASN A 137 -2.57 -0.98 0.65
N PHE A 138 -1.38 -0.73 1.18
CA PHE A 138 -0.95 -1.17 2.50
C PHE A 138 -1.25 -0.09 3.54
N LEU A 139 -1.90 -0.47 4.65
CA LEU A 139 -2.19 0.41 5.78
C LEU A 139 -2.08 -0.34 7.11
N THR A 140 -1.55 0.33 8.13
CA THR A 140 -1.91 0.04 9.54
C THR A 140 -2.59 1.26 10.15
N ALA A 141 -3.63 1.04 10.96
CA ALA A 141 -4.46 2.11 11.52
C ALA A 141 -4.56 2.00 13.04
N PRO A 142 -3.47 2.29 13.78
CA PRO A 142 -3.44 2.13 15.23
C PRO A 142 -4.31 3.17 15.94
N VAL A 143 -4.69 2.87 17.19
CA VAL A 143 -5.54 3.74 18.02
C VAL A 143 -4.97 5.15 18.31
N TYR A 144 -3.66 5.33 18.18
CA TYR A 144 -2.98 6.62 18.34
C TYR A 144 -2.82 7.39 17.03
N LEU A 145 -3.37 6.90 15.93
CA LEU A 145 -3.35 7.61 14.66
C LEU A 145 -4.00 9.00 14.84
N PHE A 146 -3.31 10.05 14.38
CA PHE A 146 -3.69 11.46 14.57
C PHE A 146 -3.62 11.99 16.01
N ASP A 147 -3.02 11.23 16.93
CA ASP A 147 -2.72 11.71 18.29
C ASP A 147 -1.24 12.14 18.42
N SER A 148 -0.96 13.02 19.37
CA SER A 148 0.42 13.43 19.70
C SER A 148 1.35 12.28 20.10
N GLN A 149 0.78 11.12 20.47
CA GLN A 149 1.51 9.89 20.77
C GLN A 149 2.00 9.13 19.54
N ASP A 150 1.58 9.50 18.32
CA ASP A 150 2.10 8.93 17.06
C ASP A 150 3.56 9.39 16.84
N THR A 151 4.49 8.64 17.42
CA THR A 151 5.90 8.98 17.54
C THR A 151 6.80 7.82 17.12
N LEU A 152 8.10 8.06 17.01
CA LEU A 152 9.05 7.12 16.37
C LEU A 152 9.20 5.75 17.08
N ASP A 153 8.82 5.63 18.35
CA ASP A 153 8.77 4.37 19.10
C ASP A 153 7.55 3.50 18.72
N LYS A 154 6.55 4.09 18.06
CA LYS A 154 5.35 3.39 17.58
C LYS A 154 5.54 2.71 16.23
N ILE A 155 6.67 2.91 15.58
CA ILE A 155 6.96 2.30 14.28
C ILE A 155 7.34 0.83 14.47
N ASP A 156 6.73 -0.05 13.68
CA ASP A 156 7.12 -1.45 13.56
C ASP A 156 8.41 -1.59 12.74
N ARG A 157 9.53 -1.26 13.37
CA ARG A 157 10.85 -1.24 12.74
C ARG A 157 11.33 -2.63 12.33
N GLU A 158 10.95 -3.64 13.09
CA GLU A 158 11.34 -5.03 12.86
C GLU A 158 10.89 -5.52 11.47
N HIS A 159 9.69 -5.13 11.05
CA HIS A 159 9.11 -5.63 9.80
C HIS A 159 9.22 -4.67 8.62
N LEU A 160 9.83 -3.47 8.75
CA LEU A 160 9.96 -2.52 7.63
C LEU A 160 10.58 -3.15 6.39
N ALA A 161 11.68 -3.89 6.56
CA ALA A 161 12.36 -4.57 5.45
C ALA A 161 11.50 -5.69 4.83
N ALA A 162 10.73 -6.41 5.65
CA ALA A 162 9.83 -7.46 5.20
C ALA A 162 8.65 -6.87 4.39
N ILE A 163 8.08 -5.75 4.84
CA ILE A 163 7.02 -5.02 4.11
C ILE A 163 7.55 -4.50 2.76
N THR A 164 8.75 -3.92 2.73
CA THR A 164 9.42 -3.49 1.49
C THR A 164 9.61 -4.68 0.53
N ARG A 165 10.12 -5.82 0.99
CA ARG A 165 10.27 -7.01 0.13
C ARG A 165 8.93 -7.57 -0.34
N ALA A 166 7.89 -7.52 0.48
CA ALA A 166 6.55 -7.92 0.06
C ALA A 166 6.03 -7.01 -1.07
N ALA A 167 6.22 -5.70 -0.96
CA ALA A 167 5.89 -4.76 -2.03
C ALA A 167 6.68 -5.04 -3.32
N VAL A 168 7.99 -5.35 -3.21
CA VAL A 168 8.81 -5.78 -4.36
C VAL A 168 8.24 -7.05 -5.01
N ARG A 169 7.88 -8.08 -4.22
CA ARG A 169 7.30 -9.33 -4.74
C ARG A 169 5.97 -9.11 -5.45
N VAL A 170 5.11 -8.25 -4.91
CA VAL A 170 3.85 -7.88 -5.56
C VAL A 170 4.12 -7.19 -6.89
N ILE A 171 5.04 -6.22 -6.95
CA ILE A 171 5.42 -5.55 -8.21
C ILE A 171 6.00 -6.56 -9.21
N GLU A 172 6.92 -7.42 -8.80
CA GLU A 172 7.52 -8.47 -9.64
C GLU A 172 6.48 -9.44 -10.22
N SER A 173 5.45 -9.80 -9.45
CA SER A 173 4.38 -10.69 -9.93
C SER A 173 3.58 -10.12 -11.12
N THR A 174 3.67 -8.82 -11.38
CA THR A 174 3.00 -8.16 -12.51
C THR A 174 3.81 -8.24 -13.82
N ARG A 175 4.97 -8.91 -13.82
CA ARG A 175 5.81 -9.06 -15.01
C ARG A 175 5.02 -9.68 -16.17
N GLY A 176 5.06 -9.02 -17.33
CA GLY A 176 4.34 -9.47 -18.52
C GLY A 176 2.83 -9.21 -18.48
N THR A 177 2.29 -8.66 -17.39
CA THR A 177 0.89 -8.24 -17.30
C THR A 177 0.72 -6.85 -17.92
N THR A 178 -0.25 -6.70 -18.82
CA THR A 178 -0.61 -5.37 -19.35
C THR A 178 -1.65 -4.71 -18.46
N ALA A 179 -1.74 -3.37 -18.52
CA ALA A 179 -2.74 -2.61 -17.77
C ALA A 179 -4.18 -3.02 -18.15
N ARG A 180 -4.40 -3.43 -19.41
CA ARG A 180 -5.67 -4.02 -19.85
C ARG A 180 -5.95 -5.36 -19.18
N SER A 181 -5.01 -6.30 -19.25
CA SER A 181 -5.16 -7.63 -18.65
C SER A 181 -5.38 -7.59 -17.14
N MET A 182 -4.70 -6.67 -16.44
CA MET A 182 -4.92 -6.50 -15.00
C MET A 182 -6.36 -6.08 -14.68
N ARG A 183 -6.93 -5.15 -15.47
CA ARG A 183 -8.32 -4.69 -15.32
C ARG A 183 -9.34 -5.76 -15.71
N GLU A 184 -9.11 -6.48 -16.80
CA GLU A 184 -9.99 -7.57 -17.25
C GLU A 184 -10.08 -8.72 -16.23
N GLY A 185 -9.04 -8.91 -15.40
CA GLY A 185 -9.03 -9.90 -14.33
C GLY A 185 -9.74 -9.48 -13.04
N VAL A 186 -10.22 -8.23 -12.92
CA VAL A 186 -10.96 -7.76 -11.75
C VAL A 186 -12.33 -8.44 -11.71
N ARG A 187 -12.71 -9.01 -10.56
CA ARG A 187 -14.05 -9.60 -10.39
C ARG A 187 -15.11 -8.52 -10.61
N THR A 188 -16.05 -8.80 -11.50
CA THR A 188 -17.29 -8.02 -11.59
C THR A 188 -18.25 -8.55 -10.53
N SER A 189 -18.58 -7.71 -9.55
CA SER A 189 -19.62 -7.95 -8.55
C SER A 189 -21.01 -8.03 -9.17
#